data_AF-A0A8J7UK66-F1
#
_entry.id   AF-A0A8J7UK66-F1
#
_cell.length_a   1.000
_cell.length_b   1.000
_cell.length_c   1.000
_cell.angle_alpha   90.00
_cell.angle_beta   90.00
_cell.angle_gamma   90.00
#
_symmetry.space_group_name_H-M   'P 1'
#
loop_
_entity.id
_entity.type
_entity.pdbx_description
1 polymer ?
#
loop_
_entity_poly.entity_id
_entity_poly.type
_entity_poly.pdbx_seq_one_letter_code
_entity_poly.pdbx_strand_id
1 'polypeptide(L)'
;MYDRFNDLGYDSRLLTIRAYDYGLAQRHLRVALVGFRDGLLERFRMPPVPSAEADRLTLGEALRDIVARNRWEGTEAWANKASIVSPTVIGAASTSNKLGFASIYQKEEWEVADIDSTVLAEEPPMPGHKGHFRLTVEMGARLQGFPDDWKFAGTPDLQKRQIANALPPRRWLADRLDFGGTRRAWLHDGKYTSTHMEVLHEWPADVDFFTNGEFKRLFGRRKMRRRFPCHECVDAGDTRYAGLNKPECATACLGPSGKSIACIMCGCDFAVQRANCQHCDGDVLGANDDDFVGRCHTCGMVAMKTREIPLSCLRWLHSPRLRNPKTSDLRGNHISSSGCRRSPRAAIIG
;
A
#
# COMPACT_ATOMS: atom_id res chain seq x y z
N MET A 1 -2.68 -18.11 28.93
CA MET A 1 -3.23 -17.67 27.61
C MET A 1 -3.02 -18.76 26.58
N TYR A 2 -1.77 -19.20 26.38
CA TYR A 2 -1.41 -20.35 25.55
C TYR A 2 -2.28 -21.59 25.81
N ASP A 3 -2.41 -22.02 27.06
CA ASP A 3 -3.16 -23.24 27.42
C ASP A 3 -4.64 -23.15 27.02
N ARG A 4 -5.27 -21.98 27.16
CA ARG A 4 -6.66 -21.77 26.74
C ARG A 4 -6.85 -21.90 25.24
N PHE A 5 -5.87 -21.48 24.44
CA PHE A 5 -5.94 -21.65 22.98
C PHE A 5 -5.67 -23.09 22.59
N ASN A 6 -4.77 -23.77 23.30
CA ASN A 6 -4.52 -25.19 23.13
C ASN A 6 -5.76 -26.05 23.46
N ASP A 7 -6.48 -25.74 24.55
CA ASP A 7 -7.74 -26.39 24.92
C ASP A 7 -8.84 -26.19 23.86
N LEU A 8 -8.78 -25.09 23.12
CA LEU A 8 -9.66 -24.79 21.99
C LEU A 8 -9.21 -25.47 20.67
N GLY A 9 -8.11 -26.24 20.71
CA GLY A 9 -7.54 -26.97 19.58
C GLY A 9 -6.66 -26.14 18.65
N TYR A 10 -6.12 -25.00 19.12
CA TYR A 10 -5.17 -24.19 18.35
C TYR A 10 -3.73 -24.47 18.78
N ASP A 11 -2.88 -24.83 17.81
CA ASP A 11 -1.45 -24.64 17.95
C ASP A 11 -1.15 -23.14 17.80
N SER A 12 -0.43 -22.54 18.75
CA SER A 12 -0.27 -21.08 18.80
C SER A 12 1.17 -20.63 19.05
N ARG A 13 1.53 -19.45 18.54
CA ARG A 13 2.86 -18.85 18.70
C ARG A 13 2.73 -17.36 18.95
N LEU A 14 3.50 -16.87 19.91
CA LEU A 14 3.69 -15.44 20.14
C LEU A 14 4.77 -14.92 19.21
N LEU A 15 4.46 -13.81 18.54
CA LEU A 15 5.33 -13.16 17.58
C LEU A 15 5.48 -11.69 17.95
N THR A 16 6.71 -11.21 17.86
CA THR A 16 7.02 -9.79 18.07
C THR A 16 7.08 -9.09 16.72
N ILE A 17 6.27 -8.05 16.57
CA ILE A 17 6.16 -7.23 15.36
C ILE A 17 6.70 -5.84 15.67
N ARG A 18 7.70 -5.41 14.91
CA ARG A 18 8.28 -4.07 14.98
C ARG A 18 7.82 -3.29 13.75
N ALA A 19 7.07 -2.21 13.95
CA ALA A 19 6.44 -1.49 12.84
C ALA A 19 7.44 -1.00 11.77
N TYR A 20 8.65 -0.59 12.18
CA TYR A 20 9.70 -0.14 11.27
C TYR A 20 10.30 -1.22 10.37
N ASP A 21 10.19 -2.49 10.75
CA ASP A 21 10.59 -3.59 9.87
C ASP A 21 9.63 -3.75 8.68
N TYR A 22 8.45 -3.11 8.77
CA TYR A 22 7.39 -3.20 7.79
C TYR A 22 7.00 -1.80 7.28
N GLY A 23 7.97 -0.90 7.12
CA GLY A 23 7.77 0.36 6.39
C GLY A 23 7.08 1.50 7.14
N LEU A 24 7.01 1.45 8.48
CA LEU A 24 6.59 2.61 9.27
C LEU A 24 7.77 3.31 9.93
N ALA A 25 7.77 4.64 9.93
CA ALA A 25 8.85 5.41 10.54
C ALA A 25 8.78 5.49 12.07
N GLN A 26 8.37 4.42 12.78
CA GLN A 26 8.25 4.42 14.25
C GLN A 26 8.63 3.09 14.93
N ARG A 27 9.11 3.18 16.18
CA ARG A 27 9.50 2.06 17.07
C ARG A 27 8.33 1.30 17.71
N HIS A 28 7.20 1.22 17.02
CA HIS A 28 5.99 0.63 17.55
C HIS A 28 6.06 -0.89 17.61
N LEU A 29 6.26 -1.41 18.82
CA LEU A 29 6.31 -2.84 19.12
C LEU A 29 4.90 -3.38 19.42
N ARG A 30 4.56 -4.50 18.81
CA ARG A 30 3.34 -5.27 19.11
C ARG A 30 3.69 -6.74 19.29
N VAL A 31 2.95 -7.40 20.16
CA VAL A 31 2.96 -8.85 20.30
C VAL A 31 1.68 -9.38 19.66
N ALA A 32 1.82 -10.28 18.71
CA ALA A 32 0.70 -10.98 18.07
C ALA A 32 0.70 -12.44 18.53
N LEU A 33 -0.45 -12.94 18.95
CA LEU A 33 -0.66 -14.38 19.12
C LEU A 33 -1.29 -14.92 17.83
N VAL A 34 -0.57 -15.78 17.13
CA VAL A 34 -1.05 -16.43 15.91
C VAL A 34 -1.35 -17.88 16.23
N GLY A 35 -2.56 -18.35 15.89
CA GLY A 35 -3.00 -19.71 16.17
C GLY A 35 -3.60 -20.39 14.94
N PHE A 36 -3.27 -21.65 14.72
CA PHE A 36 -3.78 -22.50 13.66
C PHE A 36 -4.46 -23.72 14.25
N ARG A 37 -5.67 -24.04 13.77
CA ARG A 37 -6.45 -25.19 14.27
C ARG A 37 -6.10 -26.51 13.58
N ASP A 38 -5.48 -26.43 12.40
CA ASP A 38 -5.14 -27.56 11.52
C ASP A 38 -3.73 -28.12 11.76
N GLY A 39 -2.99 -27.58 12.74
CA GLY A 39 -1.62 -27.98 13.05
C GLY A 39 -0.57 -27.50 12.03
N LEU A 40 -0.90 -26.59 11.11
CA LEU A 40 0.03 -26.11 10.08
C LEU A 40 0.91 -24.93 10.53
N LEU A 41 0.91 -24.56 11.81
CA LEU A 41 1.67 -23.43 12.33
C LEU A 41 3.18 -23.56 12.08
N GLU A 42 3.71 -24.78 12.03
CA GLU A 42 5.13 -25.01 11.72
C GLU A 42 5.55 -24.48 10.34
N ARG A 43 4.61 -24.34 9.39
CA ARG A 43 4.84 -23.78 8.06
C ARG A 43 4.73 -22.26 8.02
N PHE A 44 4.09 -21.66 9.03
CA PHE A 44 3.92 -20.22 9.10
C PHE A 44 5.28 -19.52 9.24
N ARG A 45 5.50 -18.49 8.42
CA ARG A 45 6.66 -17.60 8.48
C ARG A 45 6.16 -16.17 8.45
N MET A 46 6.74 -15.32 9.30
CA MET A 46 6.52 -13.88 9.18
C MET A 46 6.99 -13.39 7.81
N PRO A 47 6.37 -12.32 7.26
CA PRO A 47 6.87 -11.70 6.05
C PRO A 47 8.34 -11.30 6.24
N PRO A 48 9.19 -11.43 5.20
CA PRO A 48 10.57 -10.99 5.29
C PRO A 48 10.61 -9.49 5.54
N VAL A 49 11.68 -9.06 6.21
CA VAL A 49 11.93 -7.66 6.57
C VAL A 49 13.18 -7.19 5.81
N PRO A 50 13.32 -5.88 5.52
CA PRO A 50 14.52 -5.35 4.88
C PRO A 50 15.78 -5.74 5.67
N SER A 51 16.79 -6.24 4.96
CA SER A 51 18.05 -6.66 5.59
C SER A 51 18.97 -5.49 5.94
N ALA A 52 18.91 -4.41 5.15
CA ALA A 52 19.70 -3.21 5.40
C ALA A 52 18.89 -2.20 6.20
N GLU A 53 19.51 -1.63 7.23
CA GLU A 53 18.89 -0.60 8.06
C GLU A 53 18.62 0.69 7.29
N ALA A 54 19.43 0.98 6.26
CA ALA A 54 19.27 2.11 5.35
C ALA A 54 17.99 2.04 4.50
N ASP A 55 17.37 0.86 4.35
CA ASP A 55 16.13 0.70 3.59
C ASP A 55 14.87 1.02 4.44
N ARG A 56 15.05 1.37 5.72
CA ARG A 56 13.94 1.70 6.62
C ARG A 56 13.54 3.15 6.46
N LEU A 57 12.22 3.39 6.38
CA LEU A 57 11.66 4.73 6.34
C LEU A 57 12.00 5.50 7.62
N THR A 58 12.62 6.65 7.48
CA THR A 58 12.95 7.55 8.59
C THR A 58 11.83 8.55 8.87
N LEU A 59 11.87 9.16 10.07
CA LEU A 59 10.94 10.20 10.48
C LEU A 59 10.99 11.42 9.55
N GLY A 60 12.20 11.84 9.18
CA GLY A 60 12.43 12.93 8.23
C GLY A 60 11.78 12.64 6.88
N GLU A 61 12.05 11.47 6.29
CA GLU A 61 11.45 11.06 5.02
C GLU A 61 9.93 10.98 5.09
N ALA A 62 9.38 10.45 6.19
CA ALA A 62 7.94 10.22 6.34
C ALA A 62 7.11 11.52 6.46
N LEU A 63 7.69 12.60 7.01
CA LEU A 63 6.96 13.84 7.32
C LEU A 63 7.46 15.08 6.54
N ARG A 64 8.55 14.98 5.78
CA ARG A 64 9.18 16.12 5.08
C ARG A 64 8.18 16.93 4.25
N ASP A 65 7.29 16.26 3.52
CA ASP A 65 6.27 16.91 2.70
C ASP A 65 5.26 17.72 3.52
N ILE A 66 4.83 17.17 4.66
CA ILE A 66 3.89 17.83 5.59
C ILE A 66 4.59 19.02 6.27
N VAL A 67 5.83 18.84 6.73
CA VAL A 67 6.63 19.90 7.37
C VAL A 67 6.94 21.03 6.38
N ALA A 68 7.22 20.71 5.11
CA ALA A 68 7.51 21.68 4.05
C ALA A 68 6.30 22.52 3.63
N ARG A 69 5.08 22.12 3.99
CA ARG A 69 3.83 22.70 3.46
C ARG A 69 3.74 24.21 3.59
N ASN A 70 4.15 24.72 4.76
CA ASN A 70 4.12 26.15 5.06
C ASN A 70 5.42 26.87 4.65
N ARG A 71 6.30 26.21 3.89
CA ARG A 71 7.58 26.74 3.39
C ARG A 71 8.55 27.16 4.49
N TRP A 72 8.58 26.41 5.60
CA TRP A 72 9.57 26.63 6.64
C TRP A 72 10.99 26.36 6.11
N GLU A 73 11.88 27.33 6.30
CA GLU A 73 13.24 27.35 5.76
C GLU A 73 14.10 26.22 6.35
N GLY A 74 13.78 25.77 7.57
CA GLY A 74 14.48 24.70 8.26
C GLY A 74 14.15 23.28 7.79
N THR A 75 13.22 23.10 6.83
CA THR A 75 12.66 21.78 6.53
C THR A 75 13.70 20.75 6.07
N GLU A 76 14.59 21.10 5.13
CA GLU A 76 15.60 20.14 4.64
C GLU A 76 16.64 19.80 5.71
N ALA A 77 17.09 20.81 6.46
CA ALA A 77 18.02 20.61 7.56
C ALA A 77 17.42 19.73 8.65
N TRP A 78 16.14 19.95 8.96
CA TRP A 78 15.37 19.14 9.88
C TRP A 78 15.21 17.69 9.39
N ALA A 79 14.79 17.49 8.13
CA ALA A 79 14.58 16.16 7.58
C ALA A 79 15.86 15.31 7.61
N ASN A 80 17.01 15.93 7.29
CA ASN A 80 18.32 15.28 7.38
C ASN A 80 18.69 14.93 8.83
N LYS A 81 18.41 15.82 9.79
CA LYS A 81 18.63 15.55 11.23
C LYS A 81 17.69 14.46 11.75
N ALA A 82 16.45 14.42 11.27
CA ALA A 82 15.42 13.46 11.61
C ALA A 82 15.55 12.13 10.83
N SER A 83 16.77 11.77 10.37
CA SER A 83 17.09 10.48 9.74
C SER A 83 17.14 9.33 10.76
N ILE A 84 16.13 9.24 11.62
CA ILE A 84 15.97 8.24 12.68
C ILE A 84 14.59 7.60 12.57
N VAL A 85 14.42 6.40 13.13
CA VAL A 85 13.08 5.83 13.36
C VAL A 85 12.45 6.56 14.56
N SER A 86 11.24 7.09 14.39
CA SER A 86 10.59 7.87 15.44
C SER A 86 10.32 7.02 16.69
N PRO A 87 10.22 7.66 17.87
CA PRO A 87 9.60 7.01 19.02
C PRO A 87 8.16 6.61 18.70
N THR A 88 7.63 5.67 19.49
CA THR A 88 6.24 5.22 19.36
C THR A 88 5.26 6.37 19.57
N VAL A 89 4.31 6.51 18.66
CA VAL A 89 3.15 7.39 18.79
C VAL A 89 2.17 6.79 19.82
N ILE A 90 1.85 7.55 20.87
CA ILE A 90 1.01 7.09 21.99
C ILE A 90 -0.30 7.88 22.06
N GLY A 91 -1.39 7.13 22.25
CA GLY A 91 -2.71 7.64 22.56
C GLY A 91 -2.91 7.52 24.06
N ALA A 92 -3.22 8.62 24.73
CA ALA A 92 -3.53 8.61 26.14
C ALA A 92 -4.77 7.73 26.40
N ALA A 93 -4.80 7.00 27.53
CA ALA A 93 -6.03 6.39 28.03
C ALA A 93 -7.10 7.48 28.27
N SER A 94 -8.38 7.09 28.36
CA SER A 94 -9.49 8.03 28.61
C SER A 94 -9.27 8.92 29.83
N THR A 95 -8.55 8.41 30.82
CA THR A 95 -8.25 9.04 32.11
C THR A 95 -6.95 9.86 32.13
N SER A 96 -6.21 9.91 31.02
CA SER A 96 -4.89 10.52 30.97
C SER A 96 -4.93 11.93 30.37
N ASN A 97 -4.33 12.90 31.06
CA ASN A 97 -4.23 14.31 30.62
C ASN A 97 -3.11 14.59 29.60
N LYS A 98 -2.66 13.59 28.84
CA LYS A 98 -1.60 13.81 27.83
C LYS A 98 -2.20 14.53 26.64
N LEU A 99 -1.61 15.65 26.23
CA LEU A 99 -2.15 16.46 25.14
C LEU A 99 -1.62 16.04 23.76
N GLY A 100 -0.35 15.63 23.67
CA GLY A 100 0.33 15.19 22.46
C GLY A 100 0.50 13.67 22.31
N PHE A 101 1.25 13.26 21.28
CA PHE A 101 1.50 11.88 20.89
C PHE A 101 2.61 11.17 21.69
N ALA A 102 3.14 11.78 22.75
CA ALA A 102 4.21 11.19 23.55
C ALA A 102 3.91 11.10 25.04
N SER A 103 4.61 10.17 25.69
CA SER A 103 4.79 10.17 27.13
C SER A 103 5.84 11.21 27.57
N ILE A 104 5.76 11.68 28.81
CA ILE A 104 6.81 12.53 29.40
C ILE A 104 8.21 11.88 29.34
N TYR A 105 8.26 10.55 29.41
CA TYR A 105 9.51 9.78 29.36
C TYR A 105 10.10 9.68 27.95
N GLN A 106 9.32 10.00 26.90
CA GLN A 106 9.80 10.00 25.52
C GLN A 106 10.17 11.41 25.04
N LYS A 107 10.01 12.43 25.90
CA LYS A 107 10.21 13.83 25.53
C LYS A 107 11.60 14.06 24.93
N GLU A 108 12.63 13.61 25.62
CA GLU A 108 14.02 13.74 25.16
C GLU A 108 14.25 13.01 23.83
N GLU A 109 13.63 11.83 23.63
CA GLU A 109 13.76 11.09 22.37
C GLU A 109 13.18 11.84 21.17
N TRP A 110 12.10 12.60 21.38
CA TRP A 110 11.50 13.43 20.34
C TRP A 110 12.26 14.74 20.13
N GLU A 111 12.81 15.33 21.18
CA GLU A 111 13.61 16.57 21.12
C GLU A 111 14.92 16.37 20.32
N VAL A 112 15.49 15.16 20.31
CA VAL A 112 16.61 14.80 19.42
C VAL A 112 16.28 15.08 17.94
N ALA A 113 15.01 14.92 17.54
CA ALA A 113 14.52 15.21 16.19
C ALA A 113 13.91 16.61 16.06
N ASP A 114 14.16 17.52 16.99
CA ASP A 114 13.54 18.85 17.09
C ASP A 114 12.00 18.86 17.14
N ILE A 115 11.42 17.87 17.82
CA ILE A 115 9.96 17.75 17.96
C ILE A 115 9.55 17.84 19.44
N ASP A 116 8.66 18.80 19.73
CA ASP A 116 7.88 18.84 20.97
C ASP A 116 6.63 17.97 20.78
N SER A 117 6.68 16.74 21.29
CA SER A 117 5.59 15.76 21.16
C SER A 117 4.59 15.80 22.32
N THR A 118 4.73 16.74 23.26
CA THR A 118 3.91 16.82 24.48
C THR A 118 2.53 17.43 24.26
N VAL A 119 2.39 18.26 23.23
CA VAL A 119 1.14 18.94 22.83
C VAL A 119 1.00 18.85 21.31
N LEU A 120 -0.24 18.76 20.82
CA LEU A 120 -0.50 18.82 19.38
C LEU A 120 -0.51 20.26 18.86
N ALA A 121 0.03 20.48 17.67
CA ALA A 121 -0.22 21.68 16.90
C ALA A 121 -1.41 21.48 15.95
N GLU A 122 -2.05 22.60 15.59
CA GLU A 122 -3.04 22.63 14.51
C GLU A 122 -2.36 22.57 13.14
N GLU A 123 -1.23 23.27 12.99
CA GLU A 123 -0.53 23.45 11.71
C GLU A 123 0.96 23.06 11.79
N PRO A 124 1.57 22.63 10.66
CA PRO A 124 3.01 22.47 10.53
C PRO A 124 3.79 23.78 10.78
N PRO A 125 5.12 23.73 11.03
CA PRO A 125 5.92 24.92 11.35
C PRO A 125 5.81 26.00 10.25
N MET A 126 5.62 27.24 10.66
CA MET A 126 5.50 28.41 9.78
C MET A 126 6.88 28.97 9.39
N PRO A 127 6.98 29.81 8.35
CA PRO A 127 8.21 30.53 8.03
C PRO A 127 8.77 31.27 9.25
N GLY A 128 10.07 31.17 9.48
CA GLY A 128 10.74 31.74 10.64
C GLY A 128 10.53 30.99 11.97
N HIS A 129 9.88 29.82 11.98
CA HIS A 129 9.78 28.97 13.18
C HIS A 129 11.17 28.63 13.74
N LYS A 130 11.31 28.68 15.07
CA LYS A 130 12.57 28.40 15.79
C LYS A 130 12.33 27.37 16.88
N GLY A 131 13.33 26.53 17.11
CA GLY A 131 13.29 25.48 18.13
C GLY A 131 12.41 24.31 17.73
N HIS A 132 11.94 23.55 18.72
CA HIS A 132 11.18 22.33 18.50
C HIS A 132 9.75 22.63 18.02
N PHE A 133 9.33 22.05 16.90
CA PHE A 133 7.92 22.17 16.46
C PHE A 133 7.08 21.03 17.03
N ARG A 134 5.75 21.21 17.04
CA ARG A 134 4.82 20.21 17.58
C ARG A 134 4.21 19.36 16.48
N LEU A 135 3.92 18.10 16.80
CA LEU A 135 3.23 17.21 15.87
C LEU A 135 1.78 17.64 15.67
N THR A 136 1.32 17.60 14.42
CA THR A 136 -0.11 17.71 14.09
C THR A 136 -0.78 16.33 14.13
N VAL A 137 -2.11 16.30 14.16
CA VAL A 137 -2.88 15.05 14.02
C VAL A 137 -2.50 14.30 12.75
N GLU A 138 -2.32 15.04 11.65
CA GLU A 138 -1.95 14.49 10.34
C GLU A 138 -0.58 13.82 10.38
N MET A 139 0.42 14.45 11.02
CA MET A 139 1.74 13.86 11.18
C MET A 139 1.68 12.54 11.97
N GLY A 140 0.92 12.52 13.08
CA GLY A 140 0.72 11.29 13.85
C GLY A 140 0.02 10.19 13.04
N ALA A 141 -0.97 10.56 12.22
CA ALA A 141 -1.67 9.64 11.33
C ALA A 141 -0.73 9.01 10.30
N ARG A 142 0.12 9.83 9.66
CA ARG A 142 1.15 9.39 8.71
C ARG A 142 2.13 8.42 9.35
N LEU A 143 2.62 8.71 10.56
CA LEU A 143 3.52 7.82 11.31
C LEU A 143 2.86 6.47 11.65
N GLN A 144 1.55 6.48 11.89
CA GLN A 144 0.77 5.26 12.11
C GLN A 144 0.38 4.53 10.79
N GLY A 145 0.74 5.09 9.63
CA GLY A 145 0.49 4.50 8.32
C GLY A 145 -0.90 4.78 7.75
N PHE A 146 -1.68 5.71 8.33
CA PHE A 146 -2.94 6.13 7.74
C PHE A 146 -2.71 6.86 6.41
N PRO A 147 -3.60 6.70 5.42
CA PRO A 147 -3.62 7.54 4.23
C PRO A 147 -3.83 9.02 4.58
N ASP A 148 -3.24 9.93 3.81
CA ASP A 148 -3.27 11.39 4.07
C ASP A 148 -4.65 12.01 4.01
N ASP A 149 -5.51 11.43 3.18
CA ASP A 149 -6.87 11.90 3.02
C ASP A 149 -7.83 11.34 4.08
N TRP A 150 -7.31 10.50 5.00
CA TRP A 150 -8.09 9.94 6.09
C TRP A 150 -8.67 11.05 6.97
N LYS A 151 -9.97 10.94 7.26
CA LYS A 151 -10.68 11.89 8.13
C LYS A 151 -10.99 11.24 9.47
N PHE A 152 -10.41 11.78 10.53
CA PHE A 152 -10.73 11.41 11.90
C PHE A 152 -11.88 12.26 12.42
N ALA A 153 -12.76 11.66 13.22
CA ALA A 153 -13.90 12.34 13.81
C ALA A 153 -13.63 12.75 15.27
N GLY A 154 -14.29 13.81 15.72
CA GLY A 154 -14.22 14.29 17.11
C GLY A 154 -13.12 15.32 17.36
N THR A 155 -12.88 15.63 18.64
CA THR A 155 -11.85 16.58 19.06
C THR A 155 -10.44 16.05 18.75
N PRO A 156 -9.41 16.90 18.65
CA PRO A 156 -8.03 16.45 18.41
C PRO A 156 -7.56 15.35 19.37
N ASP A 157 -8.02 15.37 20.63
CA ASP A 157 -7.73 14.31 21.61
C ASP A 157 -8.38 12.96 21.21
N LEU A 158 -9.64 12.97 20.76
CA LEU A 158 -10.30 11.77 20.26
C LEU A 158 -9.64 11.24 18.98
N GLN A 159 -9.22 12.13 18.08
CA GLN A 159 -8.53 11.76 16.84
C GLN A 159 -7.16 11.13 17.15
N LYS A 160 -6.38 11.74 18.04
CA LYS A 160 -5.12 11.19 18.56
C LYS A 160 -5.29 9.77 19.11
N ARG A 161 -6.34 9.54 19.92
CA ARG A 161 -6.65 8.21 20.47
C ARG A 161 -7.00 7.20 19.39
N GLN A 162 -7.80 7.59 18.40
CA GLN A 162 -8.11 6.74 17.24
C GLN A 162 -6.84 6.34 16.49
N ILE A 163 -5.92 7.29 16.28
CA ILE A 163 -4.65 7.04 15.59
C ILE A 163 -3.81 6.05 16.38
N ALA A 164 -3.44 6.39 17.60
CA ALA A 164 -2.39 5.65 18.30
C ALA A 164 -2.83 4.26 18.81
N ASN A 165 -4.13 4.06 19.03
CA ASN A 165 -4.67 2.74 19.41
C ASN A 165 -4.92 1.84 18.21
N ALA A 166 -4.95 2.37 16.98
CA ALA A 166 -5.15 1.55 15.80
C ALA A 166 -3.95 0.65 15.52
N LEU A 167 -4.24 -0.54 14.99
CA LEU A 167 -3.25 -1.28 14.22
C LEU A 167 -3.08 -0.56 12.87
N PRO A 168 -1.84 -0.37 12.38
CA PRO A 168 -1.60 0.35 11.13
C PRO A 168 -2.45 -0.19 9.97
N PRO A 169 -3.19 0.66 9.22
CA PRO A 169 -3.84 0.22 8.01
C PRO A 169 -2.82 -0.25 6.98
N ARG A 170 -2.91 -1.52 6.63
CA ARG A 170 -2.07 -2.18 5.64
C ARG A 170 -2.93 -2.52 4.44
N ARG A 171 -2.45 -2.24 3.22
CA ARG A 171 -3.16 -2.64 2.00
C ARG A 171 -2.74 -4.06 1.68
N TRP A 172 -3.23 -5.05 2.43
CA TRP A 172 -2.72 -6.43 2.41
C TRP A 172 -2.32 -6.96 1.01
N LEU A 173 -3.16 -6.78 -0.01
CA LEU A 173 -2.85 -7.24 -1.37
C LEU A 173 -1.81 -6.36 -2.11
N ALA A 174 -1.80 -5.05 -1.86
CA ALA A 174 -0.77 -4.15 -2.40
C ALA A 174 0.58 -4.34 -1.69
N ASP A 175 0.53 -4.54 -0.38
CA ASP A 175 1.68 -4.87 0.45
C ASP A 175 2.35 -6.17 -0.04
N ARG A 176 1.56 -7.16 -0.52
CA ARG A 176 2.12 -8.37 -1.16
C ARG A 176 2.98 -8.05 -2.39
N LEU A 177 2.64 -7.02 -3.17
CA LEU A 177 3.45 -6.56 -4.29
C LEU A 177 4.73 -5.86 -3.82
N ASP A 178 4.60 -4.94 -2.88
CA ASP A 178 5.73 -4.14 -2.38
C ASP A 178 6.75 -5.03 -1.62
N PHE A 179 6.27 -5.98 -0.81
CA PHE A 179 7.13 -6.93 -0.08
C PHE A 179 7.65 -8.08 -0.96
N GLY A 180 6.88 -8.53 -1.94
CA GLY A 180 7.35 -9.57 -2.87
C GLY A 180 8.41 -9.04 -3.85
N GLY A 181 8.32 -7.76 -4.23
CA GLY A 181 9.30 -7.10 -5.10
C GLY A 181 10.67 -6.87 -4.47
N THR A 182 10.76 -6.84 -3.14
CA THR A 182 12.04 -6.71 -2.41
C THR A 182 12.76 -8.06 -2.19
N ARG A 183 12.08 -9.20 -2.44
CA ARG A 183 12.73 -10.52 -2.41
C ARG A 183 13.64 -10.66 -3.63
N ARG A 184 14.96 -10.51 -3.43
CA ARG A 184 16.00 -10.96 -4.39
C ARG A 184 16.11 -12.50 -4.47
N ALA A 185 15.00 -13.22 -4.33
CA ALA A 185 14.99 -14.65 -4.55
C ALA A 185 14.91 -14.90 -6.06
N TRP A 186 16.06 -15.01 -6.72
CA TRP A 186 16.42 -15.72 -7.97
C TRP A 186 15.38 -16.07 -9.08
N LEU A 187 14.18 -15.51 -9.09
CA LEU A 187 13.07 -15.91 -9.97
C LEU A 187 12.34 -14.70 -10.56
N HIS A 188 12.15 -13.58 -9.85
CA HIS A 188 11.40 -12.42 -10.38
C HIS A 188 12.23 -11.55 -11.35
N ASP A 189 12.59 -12.08 -12.51
CA ASP A 189 13.36 -11.36 -13.52
C ASP A 189 12.48 -10.56 -14.51
N GLY A 190 11.16 -10.60 -14.32
CA GLY A 190 10.17 -9.96 -15.20
C GLY A 190 10.05 -10.64 -16.58
N LYS A 191 10.83 -11.69 -16.83
CA LYS A 191 10.88 -12.42 -18.11
C LYS A 191 10.28 -13.81 -18.00
N TYR A 192 10.54 -14.52 -16.90
CA TYR A 192 9.94 -15.82 -16.57
C TYR A 192 8.96 -15.71 -15.41
N THR A 193 9.23 -14.84 -14.44
CA THR A 193 8.48 -14.75 -13.18
C THR A 193 8.41 -13.30 -12.71
N SER A 194 7.30 -12.91 -12.05
CA SER A 194 7.15 -11.60 -11.42
C SER A 194 6.30 -11.71 -10.15
N THR A 195 6.46 -10.78 -9.21
CA THR A 195 5.63 -10.74 -8.00
C THR A 195 4.13 -10.59 -8.34
N HIS A 196 3.82 -9.84 -9.40
CA HIS A 196 2.46 -9.70 -9.89
C HIS A 196 1.88 -11.03 -10.34
N MET A 197 2.68 -11.86 -11.02
CA MET A 197 2.29 -13.20 -11.45
C MET A 197 1.89 -14.09 -10.27
N GLU A 198 2.73 -14.18 -9.23
CA GLU A 198 2.46 -15.02 -8.06
C GLU A 198 1.18 -14.59 -7.33
N VAL A 199 1.06 -13.30 -7.05
CA VAL A 199 -0.12 -12.74 -6.37
C VAL A 199 -1.39 -12.96 -7.20
N LEU A 200 -1.31 -12.82 -8.54
CA LEU A 200 -2.46 -13.06 -9.42
C LEU A 200 -2.85 -14.53 -9.57
N HIS A 201 -1.91 -15.47 -9.45
CA HIS A 201 -2.20 -16.91 -9.43
C HIS A 201 -2.89 -17.33 -8.13
N GLU A 202 -2.52 -16.73 -7.00
CA GLU A 202 -3.14 -17.01 -5.71
C GLU A 202 -4.49 -16.30 -5.53
N TRP A 203 -4.71 -15.20 -6.26
CA TRP A 203 -5.87 -14.34 -6.08
C TRP A 203 -7.23 -15.05 -6.08
N PRO A 204 -7.51 -16.05 -6.94
CA PRO A 204 -8.79 -16.77 -6.91
C PRO A 204 -9.00 -17.50 -5.59
N ALA A 205 -7.95 -18.19 -5.10
CA ALA A 205 -7.98 -18.87 -3.81
C ALA A 205 -8.11 -17.88 -2.64
N ASP A 206 -7.42 -16.74 -2.71
CA ASP A 206 -7.54 -15.66 -1.71
C ASP A 206 -8.98 -15.11 -1.64
N VAL A 207 -9.61 -14.89 -2.80
CA VAL A 207 -11.01 -14.45 -2.87
C VAL A 207 -11.92 -15.48 -2.20
N ASP A 208 -11.74 -16.77 -2.50
CA ASP A 208 -12.56 -17.85 -1.96
C ASP A 208 -12.38 -18.03 -0.45
N PHE A 209 -11.15 -17.87 0.03
CA PHE A 209 -10.78 -17.96 1.45
C PHE A 209 -11.56 -17.00 2.34
N PHE A 210 -11.76 -15.74 1.92
CA PHE A 210 -12.43 -14.75 2.75
C PHE A 210 -13.96 -14.87 2.76
N THR A 211 -14.59 -14.74 3.93
CA THR A 211 -16.04 -14.53 4.02
C THR A 211 -16.44 -13.17 3.43
N ASN A 212 -17.72 -12.98 3.10
CA ASN A 212 -18.24 -11.70 2.62
C ASN A 212 -17.93 -10.52 3.56
N GLY A 213 -17.94 -10.76 4.88
CA GLY A 213 -17.69 -9.75 5.90
C GLY A 213 -16.20 -9.44 6.07
N GLU A 214 -15.32 -10.43 5.99
CA GLU A 214 -13.86 -10.24 6.04
C GLU A 214 -13.36 -9.52 4.80
N PHE A 215 -13.80 -9.93 3.62
CA PHE A 215 -13.44 -9.28 2.36
C PHE A 215 -13.85 -7.79 2.36
N LYS A 216 -15.03 -7.47 2.89
CA LYS A 216 -15.49 -6.07 3.02
C LYS A 216 -14.64 -5.26 3.98
N ARG A 217 -14.18 -5.87 5.09
CA ARG A 217 -13.31 -5.21 6.08
C ARG A 217 -11.90 -4.97 5.53
N LEU A 218 -11.33 -5.94 4.85
CA LEU A 218 -9.97 -5.88 4.30
C LEU A 218 -9.85 -4.97 3.08
N PHE A 219 -10.81 -5.02 2.16
CA PHE A 219 -10.71 -4.31 0.87
C PHE A 219 -11.69 -3.14 0.72
N GLY A 220 -12.56 -2.89 1.70
CA GLY A 220 -13.57 -1.82 1.63
C GLY A 220 -14.57 -2.01 0.48
N ARG A 221 -14.75 -3.24 -0.01
CA ARG A 221 -15.61 -3.60 -1.16
C ARG A 221 -16.38 -4.89 -0.86
N ARG A 222 -17.61 -5.04 -1.38
CA ARG A 222 -18.38 -6.29 -1.19
C ARG A 222 -17.80 -7.40 -2.08
N LYS A 223 -17.58 -8.60 -1.54
CA LYS A 223 -17.08 -9.78 -2.30
C LYS A 223 -17.98 -10.17 -3.47
N MET A 224 -19.30 -9.95 -3.38
CA MET A 224 -20.25 -10.21 -4.48
C MET A 224 -20.21 -9.17 -5.60
N ARG A 225 -19.53 -8.03 -5.44
CA ARG A 225 -19.42 -7.07 -6.54
C ARG A 225 -18.58 -7.67 -7.66
N ARG A 226 -19.06 -7.52 -8.90
CA ARG A 226 -18.29 -7.84 -10.11
C ARG A 226 -16.96 -7.09 -10.08
N ARG A 227 -15.88 -7.85 -10.25
CA ARG A 227 -14.52 -7.36 -10.39
C ARG A 227 -14.07 -7.47 -11.84
N PHE A 228 -13.03 -6.73 -12.16
CA PHE A 228 -12.45 -6.59 -13.48
C PHE A 228 -10.93 -6.76 -13.41
N PRO A 229 -10.29 -7.37 -14.41
CA PRO A 229 -8.84 -7.33 -14.58
C PRO A 229 -8.29 -5.90 -14.60
N CYS A 230 -7.29 -5.66 -13.76
CA CYS A 230 -6.45 -4.46 -13.83
C CYS A 230 -5.39 -4.69 -14.92
N HIS A 231 -5.43 -3.94 -16.02
CA HIS A 231 -4.49 -4.13 -17.12
C HIS A 231 -3.04 -3.87 -16.70
N GLU A 232 -2.78 -2.87 -15.86
CA GLU A 232 -1.44 -2.62 -15.33
C GLU A 232 -0.90 -3.79 -14.52
N CYS A 233 -1.70 -4.36 -13.60
CA CYS A 233 -1.27 -5.51 -12.80
C CYS A 233 -1.13 -6.78 -13.63
N VAL A 234 -2.06 -7.00 -14.57
CA VAL A 234 -2.03 -8.18 -15.44
C VAL A 234 -0.84 -8.10 -16.39
N ASP A 235 -0.59 -6.98 -17.04
CA ASP A 235 0.54 -6.83 -17.96
C ASP A 235 1.89 -6.91 -17.20
N ALA A 236 1.96 -6.45 -15.95
CA ALA A 236 3.12 -6.66 -15.07
C ALA A 236 3.29 -8.13 -14.61
N GLY A 237 2.21 -8.90 -14.60
CA GLY A 237 2.18 -10.32 -14.25
C GLY A 237 2.38 -11.28 -15.43
N ASP A 238 1.98 -10.87 -16.63
CA ASP A 238 1.89 -11.71 -17.83
C ASP A 238 3.27 -11.84 -18.49
N THR A 239 4.15 -12.61 -17.84
CA THR A 239 5.45 -12.99 -18.41
C THR A 239 5.26 -14.02 -19.52
N ARG A 240 6.31 -14.26 -20.34
CA ARG A 240 6.29 -15.25 -21.43
C ARG A 240 5.88 -16.66 -20.98
N TYR A 241 5.99 -16.98 -19.69
CA TYR A 241 5.76 -18.31 -19.11
C TYR A 241 4.71 -18.32 -18.01
N ALA A 242 4.09 -17.17 -17.70
CA ALA A 242 3.19 -17.03 -16.57
C ALA A 242 1.88 -17.81 -16.73
N GLY A 243 1.35 -17.88 -17.96
CA GLY A 243 0.08 -18.57 -18.25
C GLY A 243 -1.09 -18.07 -17.40
N LEU A 244 -1.16 -16.76 -17.14
CA LEU A 244 -2.22 -16.19 -16.28
C LEU A 244 -3.60 -16.41 -16.89
N ASN A 245 -4.52 -16.94 -16.09
CA ASN A 245 -5.94 -16.96 -16.42
C ASN A 245 -6.53 -15.56 -16.22
N LYS A 246 -6.37 -14.69 -17.23
CA LYS A 246 -6.69 -13.25 -17.13
C LYS A 246 -8.09 -12.95 -16.56
N PRO A 247 -9.17 -13.67 -16.92
CA PRO A 247 -10.48 -13.51 -16.29
C PRO A 247 -10.49 -13.69 -14.76
N GLU A 248 -9.66 -14.57 -14.23
CA GLU A 248 -9.55 -14.86 -12.79
C GLU A 248 -8.70 -13.81 -12.05
N CYS A 249 -7.85 -13.07 -12.76
CA CYS A 249 -7.02 -11.97 -12.25
C CYS A 249 -7.81 -10.67 -11.94
N ALA A 250 -9.09 -10.79 -11.59
CA ALA A 250 -10.01 -9.67 -11.43
C ALA A 250 -9.80 -8.93 -10.09
N THR A 251 -8.94 -7.92 -10.08
CA THR A 251 -8.53 -7.15 -8.89
C THR A 251 -9.11 -5.74 -8.83
N ALA A 252 -9.78 -5.27 -9.88
CA ALA A 252 -10.37 -3.93 -9.93
C ALA A 252 -11.90 -3.94 -9.75
N CYS A 253 -12.43 -2.89 -9.13
CA CYS A 253 -13.86 -2.70 -8.91
C CYS A 253 -14.35 -1.41 -9.56
N LEU A 254 -15.54 -1.44 -10.17
CA LEU A 254 -16.16 -0.23 -10.72
C LEU A 254 -16.50 0.77 -9.60
N GLY A 255 -16.11 2.02 -9.83
CA GLY A 255 -16.43 3.15 -8.98
C GLY A 255 -17.92 3.49 -8.98
N PRO A 256 -18.41 4.27 -7.99
CA PRO A 256 -19.84 4.60 -7.88
C PRO A 256 -20.41 5.33 -9.10
N SER A 257 -19.60 6.16 -9.75
CA SER A 257 -20.00 6.92 -10.94
C SER A 257 -20.01 6.08 -12.23
N GLY A 258 -19.45 4.87 -12.20
CA GLY A 258 -19.26 4.03 -13.39
C GLY A 258 -18.21 4.54 -14.39
N LYS A 259 -17.51 5.64 -14.09
CA LYS A 259 -16.51 6.28 -14.96
C LYS A 259 -15.07 5.92 -14.64
N SER A 260 -14.84 5.15 -13.59
CA SER A 260 -13.52 4.66 -13.21
C SER A 260 -13.60 3.26 -12.61
N ILE A 261 -12.52 2.50 -12.68
CA ILE A 261 -12.29 1.31 -11.88
C ILE A 261 -11.14 1.55 -10.92
N ALA A 262 -11.23 1.00 -9.71
CA ALA A 262 -10.21 1.08 -8.67
C ALA A 262 -9.62 -0.30 -8.42
N CYS A 263 -8.31 -0.46 -8.59
CA CYS A 263 -7.60 -1.72 -8.36
C CYS A 263 -7.24 -1.88 -6.87
N ILE A 264 -7.62 -3.00 -6.24
CA ILE A 264 -7.28 -3.28 -4.84
C ILE A 264 -5.86 -3.86 -4.68
N MET A 265 -5.22 -4.26 -5.79
CA MET A 265 -3.88 -4.81 -5.85
C MET A 265 -2.82 -3.70 -6.02
N CYS A 266 -2.83 -2.91 -7.10
CA CYS A 266 -1.90 -1.77 -7.23
C CYS A 266 -2.38 -0.49 -6.53
N GLY A 267 -3.65 -0.42 -6.12
CA GLY A 267 -4.23 0.77 -5.52
C GLY A 267 -4.53 1.90 -6.50
N CYS A 268 -4.33 1.73 -7.81
CA CYS A 268 -4.55 2.75 -8.84
C CYS A 268 -6.02 2.80 -9.30
N ASP A 269 -6.45 4.00 -9.70
CA ASP A 269 -7.71 4.28 -10.38
C ASP A 269 -7.47 4.47 -11.88
N PHE A 270 -8.31 3.82 -12.71
CA PHE A 270 -8.25 3.91 -14.16
C PHE A 270 -9.58 4.44 -14.70
N ALA A 271 -9.52 5.37 -15.66
CA ALA A 271 -10.71 5.91 -16.29
C ALA A 271 -11.32 4.88 -17.27
N VAL A 272 -12.64 4.68 -17.15
CA VAL A 272 -13.38 3.73 -17.99
C VAL A 272 -14.67 4.34 -18.53
N GLN A 273 -15.16 3.78 -19.62
CA GLN A 273 -16.43 4.09 -20.25
C GLN A 273 -17.29 2.83 -20.27
N ARG A 274 -18.60 3.02 -20.12
CA ARG A 274 -19.59 1.95 -20.23
C ARG A 274 -19.99 1.81 -21.69
N ALA A 275 -19.43 0.79 -22.34
CA ALA A 275 -19.69 0.46 -23.73
C ALA A 275 -19.47 -1.04 -23.94
N ASN A 276 -20.32 -1.67 -24.75
CA ASN A 276 -20.23 -3.10 -25.03
C ASN A 276 -18.96 -3.41 -25.82
N CYS A 277 -18.26 -4.46 -25.40
CA CYS A 277 -17.15 -5.02 -26.12
C CYS A 277 -17.66 -5.72 -27.39
N GLN A 278 -16.87 -5.63 -28.47
CA GLN A 278 -17.17 -6.32 -29.72
C GLN A 278 -16.74 -7.79 -29.72
N HIS A 279 -16.01 -8.23 -28.69
CA HIS A 279 -15.38 -9.54 -28.62
C HIS A 279 -15.87 -10.43 -27.46
N CYS A 280 -16.62 -9.87 -26.51
CA CYS A 280 -17.16 -10.61 -25.36
C CYS A 280 -18.36 -9.86 -24.77
N ASP A 281 -19.03 -10.46 -23.78
CA ASP A 281 -20.16 -9.85 -23.04
C ASP A 281 -19.73 -8.75 -22.04
N GLY A 282 -18.49 -8.25 -22.16
CA GLY A 282 -17.96 -7.17 -21.33
C GLY A 282 -18.51 -5.81 -21.73
N ASP A 283 -18.65 -4.91 -20.77
CA ASP A 283 -19.31 -3.60 -20.93
C ASP A 283 -18.51 -2.44 -20.28
N VAL A 284 -17.24 -2.67 -19.97
CA VAL A 284 -16.31 -1.71 -19.37
C VAL A 284 -15.06 -1.63 -20.23
N LEU A 285 -14.82 -0.48 -20.84
CA LEU A 285 -13.68 -0.21 -21.72
C LEU A 285 -12.84 0.96 -21.17
N GLY A 286 -11.52 0.96 -21.38
CA GLY A 286 -10.67 2.12 -21.02
C GLY A 286 -11.09 3.39 -21.79
N ALA A 287 -11.03 4.57 -21.14
CA ALA A 287 -11.66 5.80 -21.65
C ALA A 287 -10.80 7.07 -21.72
N ASN A 288 -9.58 7.12 -21.17
CA ASN A 288 -8.69 8.30 -21.23
C ASN A 288 -7.28 7.91 -21.67
N ASP A 289 -6.46 8.90 -22.07
CA ASP A 289 -5.06 8.93 -22.58
C ASP A 289 -3.99 8.07 -21.85
N ASP A 290 -4.41 7.10 -21.05
CA ASP A 290 -3.59 6.04 -20.48
C ASP A 290 -3.35 4.94 -21.53
N ASP A 291 -2.42 4.02 -21.26
CA ASP A 291 -2.00 2.94 -22.17
C ASP A 291 -3.12 1.93 -22.55
N PHE A 292 -4.35 2.10 -22.05
CA PHE A 292 -5.44 1.13 -22.14
C PHE A 292 -6.72 1.63 -22.82
N VAL A 293 -6.67 2.74 -23.56
CA VAL A 293 -7.83 3.29 -24.30
C VAL A 293 -8.49 2.21 -25.16
N GLY A 294 -9.82 2.05 -25.01
CA GLY A 294 -10.62 1.10 -25.80
C GLY A 294 -10.39 -0.37 -25.44
N ARG A 295 -9.45 -0.70 -24.55
CA ARG A 295 -9.22 -2.07 -24.09
C ARG A 295 -10.35 -2.53 -23.16
N CYS A 296 -10.86 -3.72 -23.41
CA CYS A 296 -11.93 -4.29 -22.62
C CYS A 296 -11.40 -4.89 -21.32
N HIS A 297 -11.96 -4.43 -20.19
CA HIS A 297 -11.66 -4.97 -18.87
C HIS A 297 -12.34 -6.33 -18.59
N THR A 298 -12.66 -7.12 -19.61
CA THR A 298 -13.16 -8.50 -19.47
C THR A 298 -12.31 -9.45 -20.30
N CYS A 299 -12.17 -9.22 -21.60
CA CYS A 299 -11.36 -10.07 -22.48
C CYS A 299 -9.95 -9.52 -22.78
N GLY A 300 -9.68 -8.25 -22.47
CA GLY A 300 -8.40 -7.60 -22.77
C GLY A 300 -8.21 -7.17 -24.23
N MET A 301 -9.20 -7.38 -25.11
CA MET A 301 -9.18 -6.95 -26.51
C MET A 301 -9.53 -5.47 -26.65
N VAL A 302 -8.92 -4.79 -27.62
CA VAL A 302 -9.23 -3.38 -27.93
C VAL A 302 -10.45 -3.32 -28.84
N ALA A 303 -11.49 -2.61 -28.43
CA ALA A 303 -12.65 -2.31 -29.26
C ALA A 303 -12.22 -1.33 -30.37
N MET A 304 -12.12 -1.80 -31.61
CA MET A 304 -11.80 -0.93 -32.74
C MET A 304 -12.92 0.12 -32.93
N LYS A 305 -12.55 1.40 -32.94
CA LYS A 305 -13.32 2.43 -33.69
C LYS A 305 -12.55 2.77 -34.95
N THR A 306 -13.25 2.67 -36.07
CA THR A 306 -12.85 3.21 -37.38
C THR A 306 -12.49 4.69 -37.31
N ARG A 307 -11.32 5.01 -37.87
CA ARG A 307 -10.71 6.33 -38.18
C ARG A 307 -9.90 7.02 -37.06
N GLU A 308 -8.62 7.21 -37.39
CA GLU A 308 -7.58 8.05 -36.76
C GLU A 308 -7.05 7.61 -35.38
N ILE A 309 -6.18 6.59 -35.41
CA ILE A 309 -5.16 6.41 -34.37
C ILE A 309 -3.94 7.24 -34.83
N PRO A 310 -3.42 8.19 -34.03
CA PRO A 310 -2.17 8.87 -34.34
C PRO A 310 -1.05 7.84 -34.51
N LEU A 311 -0.22 7.99 -35.55
CA LEU A 311 0.89 7.09 -35.87
C LEU A 311 1.89 6.86 -34.71
N SER A 312 1.82 7.66 -33.63
CA SER A 312 2.57 7.44 -32.38
C SER A 312 2.12 6.20 -31.59
N CYS A 313 0.88 5.72 -31.76
CA CYS A 313 0.35 4.53 -31.08
C CYS A 313 0.57 3.23 -31.88
N LEU A 314 1.06 3.30 -33.12
CA LEU A 314 1.30 2.14 -34.00
C LEU A 314 2.70 1.50 -33.84
N ARG A 315 3.39 1.76 -32.72
CA ARG A 315 4.76 1.22 -32.51
C ARG A 315 4.83 -0.29 -32.23
N TRP A 316 3.69 -0.98 -32.11
CA TRP A 316 3.66 -2.35 -31.61
C TRP A 316 3.06 -3.41 -32.53
N LEU A 317 2.47 -3.06 -33.68
CA LEU A 317 1.95 -4.08 -34.60
C LEU A 317 3.06 -4.86 -35.33
N HIS A 318 4.32 -4.40 -35.32
CA HIS A 318 5.47 -5.18 -35.77
C HIS A 318 6.73 -4.83 -34.98
N SER A 319 7.12 -5.67 -34.02
CA SER A 319 8.53 -5.71 -33.61
C SER A 319 8.94 -7.12 -33.17
N PRO A 320 9.57 -7.91 -34.06
CA PRO A 320 10.24 -9.14 -33.68
C PRO A 320 11.59 -8.78 -33.04
N ARG A 321 11.77 -9.03 -31.74
CA ARG A 321 13.11 -9.03 -31.12
C ARG A 321 13.39 -10.37 -30.46
N LEU A 322 13.61 -11.37 -31.31
CA LEU A 322 14.66 -12.35 -31.07
C LEU A 322 15.99 -11.69 -31.48
N ARG A 323 16.86 -11.40 -30.52
CA ARG A 323 18.33 -11.42 -30.69
C ARG A 323 18.99 -11.55 -29.32
N ASN A 324 19.87 -12.54 -29.21
CA ASN A 324 20.75 -12.88 -28.08
C ASN A 324 21.40 -11.65 -27.42
N PRO A 325 21.60 -11.65 -26.09
CA PRO A 325 22.68 -10.90 -25.48
C PRO A 325 23.82 -11.86 -25.11
N LYS A 326 24.92 -11.80 -25.88
CA LYS A 326 26.23 -11.94 -25.25
C LYS A 326 26.50 -10.63 -24.50
N THR A 327 26.73 -10.76 -23.20
CA THR A 327 27.51 -9.88 -22.31
C THR A 327 27.09 -8.41 -22.13
N SER A 328 27.05 -8.02 -20.84
CA SER A 328 27.23 -6.69 -20.24
C SER A 328 26.25 -5.57 -20.63
N ASP A 329 25.28 -5.28 -19.75
CA ASP A 329 25.35 -4.11 -18.86
C ASP A 329 24.21 -4.13 -17.82
N LEU A 330 24.55 -4.06 -16.54
CA LEU A 330 23.62 -3.99 -15.41
C LEU A 330 23.22 -2.52 -15.19
N ARG A 331 22.13 -2.07 -15.81
CA ARG A 331 21.37 -0.90 -15.35
C ARG A 331 19.89 -1.21 -15.36
N GLY A 332 19.29 -1.24 -14.18
CA GLY A 332 17.86 -1.40 -13.99
C GLY A 332 17.12 -0.21 -14.57
N ASN A 333 16.47 -0.41 -15.71
CA ASN A 333 15.48 0.54 -16.22
C ASN A 333 14.17 0.29 -15.45
N HIS A 334 13.88 1.17 -14.49
CA HIS A 334 12.52 1.39 -14.04
C HIS A 334 11.68 1.86 -15.23
N ILE A 335 10.83 0.99 -15.76
CA ILE A 335 9.74 1.39 -16.66
C ILE A 335 8.70 2.06 -15.75
N SER A 336 8.68 3.39 -15.78
CA SER A 336 7.58 4.15 -15.20
C SER A 336 6.43 4.19 -16.21
N SER A 337 5.34 3.46 -15.93
CA SER A 337 4.06 3.63 -16.61
C SER A 337 3.35 4.85 -16.01
N SER A 338 3.08 5.86 -16.83
CA SER A 338 2.63 7.20 -16.44
C SER A 338 1.13 7.33 -16.13
N GLY A 339 0.43 6.24 -15.81
CA GLY A 339 -1.05 6.23 -15.69
C GLY A 339 -1.63 6.11 -14.26
N CYS A 340 -0.85 5.73 -13.25
CA CYS A 340 -1.40 5.39 -11.94
C CYS A 340 -1.76 6.63 -11.08
N ARG A 341 -3.06 6.80 -10.76
CA ARG A 341 -3.52 7.69 -9.66
C ARG A 341 -4.01 6.83 -8.49
N ARG A 342 -3.33 6.85 -7.34
CA ARG A 342 -3.68 5.98 -6.21
C ARG A 342 -4.98 6.42 -5.52
N SER A 343 -5.95 5.51 -5.43
CA SER A 343 -7.19 5.69 -4.65
C SER A 343 -6.88 5.73 -3.16
N PRO A 344 -7.60 6.54 -2.39
CA PRO A 344 -7.62 6.41 -0.94
C PRO A 344 -8.75 5.51 -0.43
N ARG A 345 -8.56 4.80 0.72
CA ARG A 345 -9.58 4.42 1.74
C ARG A 345 -9.25 3.24 2.68
N ALA A 346 -9.97 3.29 3.82
CA ALA A 346 -10.43 2.28 4.81
C ALA A 346 -9.41 1.35 5.53
N ALA A 347 -9.11 1.72 6.78
CA ALA A 347 -8.46 0.94 7.83
C ALA A 347 -9.47 0.10 8.62
N ILE A 348 -9.04 -1.06 9.11
CA ILE A 348 -9.75 -1.82 10.14
C ILE A 348 -9.44 -1.15 11.49
N ILE A 349 -10.42 -0.45 12.04
CA ILE A 349 -10.38 0.02 13.43
C ILE A 349 -10.73 -1.19 14.31
N GLY A 350 -9.77 -1.61 15.13
CA GLY A 350 -9.95 -2.65 16.15
C GLY A 350 -10.52 -2.09 17.43
#